data_AF-A0A0S8B7E2-F1
#
_entry.id   AF-A0A0S8B7E2-F1
#
_cell.length_a   1.000
_cell.length_b   1.000
_cell.length_c   1.000
_cell.angle_alpha   90.00
_cell.angle_beta   90.00
_cell.angle_gamma   90.00
#
_symmetry.space_group_name_H-M   'P 1'
#
loop_
_entity.id
_entity.type
_entity.pdbx_description
1 polymer ?
#
loop_
_entity_poly.entity_id
_entity_poly.type
_entity_poly.pdbx_seq_one_letter_code
_entity_poly.pdbx_strand_id
1 'polypeptide(L)'
;MTTLANGILILDFGSQYTQLIARRVRESHVYCEIHHPFSADEIRRRAPKGLILSGGPNSVYDEGAPQLDPAVVELDVPILGVCYGMYLVALAGGGAVEASGEREYGRAELQVQDGTGLFAGFAPGERIPVWMSHGDRVTRLPEGFSL
;
A
#
# COMPACT_ATOMS: atom_id res chain seq x y z
N MET A 1 -18.07 -13.76 14.64
CA MET A 1 -17.11 -13.08 13.74
C MET A 1 -15.72 -13.44 14.22
N THR A 2 -14.92 -14.08 13.37
CA THR A 2 -13.57 -14.55 13.70
C THR A 2 -12.65 -13.33 13.78
N THR A 3 -12.01 -13.11 14.92
CA THR A 3 -11.04 -12.01 15.09
C THR A 3 -9.77 -12.35 14.30
N LEU A 4 -9.23 -11.40 13.53
CA LEU A 4 -7.99 -11.57 12.78
C LEU A 4 -6.76 -11.31 13.67
N ALA A 5 -6.86 -11.63 14.97
CA ALA A 5 -6.07 -11.04 16.07
C ALA A 5 -4.54 -11.19 15.94
N ASN A 6 -4.03 -11.94 14.96
CA ASN A 6 -2.61 -12.13 14.67
C ASN A 6 -2.30 -12.21 13.17
N GLY A 7 -3.15 -11.61 12.31
CA GLY A 7 -3.00 -11.69 10.85
C GLY A 7 -2.80 -10.34 10.16
N ILE A 8 -2.53 -10.40 8.86
CA ILE A 8 -2.50 -9.25 7.96
C ILE A 8 -3.84 -9.14 7.23
N LEU A 9 -4.42 -7.94 7.21
CA LEU A 9 -5.59 -7.64 6.41
C LEU A 9 -5.16 -6.94 5.11
N ILE A 10 -5.48 -7.54 3.97
CA ILE A 10 -5.18 -7.01 2.65
C ILE A 10 -6.45 -6.38 2.08
N LEU A 11 -6.41 -5.07 1.80
CA LEU A 11 -7.50 -4.35 1.15
C LEU A 11 -7.24 -4.29 -0.36
N ASP A 12 -8.17 -4.86 -1.13
CA ASP A 12 -8.08 -5.02 -2.58
C ASP A 12 -8.75 -3.87 -3.33
N PHE A 13 -7.95 -3.01 -3.94
CA PHE A 13 -8.36 -1.90 -4.81
C PHE A 13 -8.42 -2.31 -6.30
N GLY A 14 -8.45 -3.61 -6.60
CA GLY A 14 -8.59 -4.17 -7.94
C GLY A 14 -7.27 -4.58 -8.58
N SER A 15 -6.23 -4.87 -7.79
CA SER A 15 -4.93 -5.27 -8.35
C SER A 15 -4.99 -6.67 -8.94
N GLN A 16 -4.41 -6.85 -10.12
CA GLN A 16 -4.09 -8.19 -10.64
C GLN A 16 -3.12 -8.98 -9.74
N TYR A 17 -2.41 -8.30 -8.84
CA TYR A 17 -1.40 -8.90 -7.96
C TYR A 17 -1.88 -9.16 -6.52
N THR A 18 -3.13 -8.84 -6.16
CA THR A 18 -3.63 -8.99 -4.78
C THR A 18 -3.46 -10.43 -4.25
N GLN A 19 -3.78 -11.44 -5.08
CA GLN A 19 -3.59 -12.84 -4.71
C GLN A 19 -2.10 -13.22 -4.55
N LEU A 20 -1.20 -12.60 -5.32
CA LEU A 20 0.24 -12.82 -5.19
C LEU A 20 0.77 -12.21 -3.88
N ILE A 21 0.30 -11.02 -3.49
CA ILE A 21 0.60 -10.41 -2.19
C ILE A 21 0.18 -11.36 -1.07
N ALA A 22 -1.06 -11.86 -1.10
CA ALA A 22 -1.56 -12.80 -0.08
C ALA A 22 -0.74 -14.10 -0.04
N ARG A 23 -0.35 -14.62 -1.21
CA ARG A 23 0.55 -15.78 -1.29
C ARG A 23 1.90 -15.50 -0.62
N ARG A 24 2.52 -14.34 -0.87
CA ARG A 24 3.80 -13.95 -0.25
C ARG A 24 3.71 -13.84 1.27
N VAL A 25 2.63 -13.24 1.79
CA VAL A 25 2.40 -13.18 3.25
C VAL A 25 2.29 -14.58 3.86
N ARG A 26 1.57 -15.49 3.19
CA ARG A 26 1.42 -16.89 3.64
C ARG A 26 2.71 -17.69 3.54
N GLU A 27 3.53 -17.45 2.51
CA GLU A 27 4.88 -18.01 2.37
C GLU A 27 5.81 -17.57 3.50
N SER A 28 5.55 -16.41 4.13
CA SER A 28 6.20 -15.97 5.37
C SER A 28 5.57 -16.55 6.65
N HIS A 29 4.71 -17.55 6.53
CA HIS A 29 4.01 -18.22 7.65
C HIS A 29 3.08 -17.30 8.46
N VAL A 30 2.54 -16.25 7.84
CA VAL A 30 1.59 -15.32 8.47
C VAL A 30 0.19 -15.52 7.89
N TYR A 31 -0.83 -15.55 8.76
CA TYR A 31 -2.23 -15.61 8.34
C TYR A 31 -2.67 -14.29 7.69
N CYS A 32 -3.43 -14.37 6.61
CA CYS A 32 -3.99 -13.18 5.97
C CYS A 32 -5.35 -13.41 5.34
N GLU A 33 -6.16 -12.35 5.33
CA GLU A 33 -7.43 -12.24 4.62
C GLU A 33 -7.36 -11.15 3.56
N ILE A 34 -8.11 -11.34 2.47
CA ILE A 34 -8.28 -10.34 1.40
C ILE A 34 -9.73 -9.88 1.45
N HIS A 35 -9.94 -8.56 1.44
CA HIS A 35 -11.27 -7.96 1.39
C HIS A 35 -11.28 -6.73 0.50
N HIS A 36 -12.46 -6.35 0.00
CA HIS A 36 -12.66 -5.01 -0.53
C HIS A 36 -12.51 -3.95 0.58
N PRO A 37 -12.19 -2.68 0.24
CA PRO A 37 -12.06 -1.61 1.22
C PRO A 37 -13.35 -1.43 2.03
N PHE A 38 -13.20 -1.21 3.33
CA PHE A 38 -14.29 -0.93 4.26
C PHE A 38 -13.84 0.04 5.34
N SER A 39 -14.76 0.46 6.22
CA SER A 39 -14.52 1.54 7.18
C SER A 39 -13.45 1.20 8.22
N ALA A 40 -12.81 2.24 8.76
CA ALA A 40 -11.81 2.12 9.83
C ALA A 40 -12.37 1.40 11.07
N ASP A 41 -13.66 1.57 11.36
CA ASP A 41 -14.34 0.86 12.45
C ASP A 41 -14.40 -0.65 12.25
N GLU A 42 -14.65 -1.10 11.02
CA GLU A 42 -14.64 -2.53 10.69
C GLU A 42 -13.23 -3.11 10.77
N ILE A 43 -12.21 -2.36 10.31
CA ILE A 43 -10.80 -2.74 10.48
C ILE A 43 -10.47 -2.87 11.97
N ARG A 44 -10.85 -1.87 12.79
CA ARG A 44 -10.62 -1.88 14.24
C ARG A 44 -11.26 -3.07 14.93
N ARG A 45 -12.49 -3.43 14.55
CA ARG A 45 -13.19 -4.63 15.08
C ARG A 45 -12.47 -5.93 14.75
N ARG A 46 -11.82 -6.01 13.59
CA ARG A 46 -11.06 -7.20 13.16
C ARG A 46 -9.71 -7.32 13.86
N ALA A 47 -9.17 -6.21 14.36
CA ALA A 47 -7.91 -6.11 15.08
C ALA A 47 -6.71 -6.77 14.34
N PRO A 48 -6.42 -6.39 13.09
CA PRO A 48 -5.26 -6.92 12.36
C PRO A 48 -3.95 -6.44 12.98
N LYS A 49 -2.87 -7.20 12.76
CA LYS A 49 -1.50 -6.80 13.12
C LYS A 49 -0.85 -5.86 12.10
N GLY A 50 -1.38 -5.82 10.89
CA GLY A 50 -0.90 -4.97 9.82
C GLY A 50 -1.89 -4.92 8.67
N LEU A 51 -1.79 -3.84 7.89
CA LEU A 51 -2.60 -3.60 6.70
C LEU A 51 -1.71 -3.57 5.46
N ILE A 52 -2.18 -4.20 4.39
CA ILE A 52 -1.61 -4.01 3.06
C ILE A 52 -2.70 -3.45 2.16
N LEU A 53 -2.47 -2.27 1.59
CA LEU A 53 -3.35 -1.67 0.59
C LEU A 53 -2.80 -2.04 -0.79
N SER A 54 -3.56 -2.83 -1.56
CA SER A 54 -3.09 -3.29 -2.86
C SER A 54 -2.98 -2.17 -3.89
N GLY A 55 -2.39 -2.49 -5.04
CA GLY A 55 -2.53 -1.67 -6.23
C GLY A 55 -3.95 -1.69 -6.79
N GLY A 56 -4.10 -1.04 -7.95
CA GLY A 56 -5.33 -0.99 -8.72
C GLY A 56 -5.02 -0.45 -10.12
N PRO A 57 -5.88 -0.69 -11.12
CA PRO A 57 -5.66 -0.21 -12.49
C PRO A 57 -6.03 1.26 -12.67
N ASN A 58 -6.75 1.84 -11.72
CA ASN A 58 -7.35 3.18 -11.79
C ASN A 58 -6.34 4.28 -11.43
N SER A 59 -6.58 5.48 -11.95
CA SER A 59 -6.11 6.71 -11.31
C SER A 59 -6.94 7.00 -10.06
N VAL A 60 -6.37 7.71 -9.08
CA VAL A 60 -7.13 8.17 -7.91
C VAL A 60 -8.26 9.13 -8.28
N TYR A 61 -8.20 9.72 -9.48
CA TYR A 61 -9.15 10.68 -10.02
C TYR A 61 -10.22 10.06 -10.93
N ASP A 62 -10.13 8.77 -11.26
CA ASP A 62 -11.12 8.13 -12.12
C ASP A 62 -12.50 8.10 -11.42
N GLU A 63 -13.57 8.31 -12.19
CA GLU A 63 -14.93 8.24 -11.66
C GLU A 63 -15.21 6.82 -11.13
N GLY A 64 -15.63 6.73 -9.86
CA GLY A 64 -15.86 5.44 -9.19
C GLY A 64 -14.60 4.70 -8.75
N ALA A 65 -13.42 5.34 -8.82
CA ALA A 65 -12.19 4.75 -8.32
C ALA A 65 -12.31 4.36 -6.82
N PRO A 66 -11.94 3.13 -6.42
CA PRO A 66 -12.04 2.68 -5.03
C PRO A 66 -11.28 3.57 -4.05
N GLN A 67 -11.95 4.07 -3.01
CA GLN A 67 -11.37 5.00 -2.04
C GLN A 67 -11.02 4.30 -0.72
N LEU A 68 -10.09 4.90 0.03
CA LEU A 68 -9.79 4.54 1.42
C LEU A 68 -10.56 5.47 2.36
N ASP A 69 -11.16 4.92 3.42
CA ASP A 69 -11.65 5.71 4.54
C ASP A 69 -10.44 6.44 5.19
N PRO A 70 -10.38 7.79 5.21
CA PRO A 70 -9.22 8.51 5.73
C PRO A 70 -8.89 8.17 7.18
N ALA A 71 -9.88 7.78 8.00
CA ALA A 71 -9.65 7.38 9.38
C ALA A 71 -8.81 6.08 9.51
N VAL A 72 -8.57 5.36 8.40
CA VAL A 72 -7.72 4.17 8.40
C VAL A 72 -6.27 4.51 8.69
N VAL A 73 -5.75 5.65 8.23
CA VAL A 73 -4.35 6.03 8.50
C VAL A 73 -4.12 6.54 9.93
N GLU A 74 -5.21 6.81 10.65
CA GLU A 74 -5.19 7.18 12.08
C GLU A 74 -5.23 5.95 13.00
N LEU A 75 -5.39 4.74 12.44
CA LEU A 75 -5.34 3.51 13.22
C LEU A 75 -3.91 3.25 13.72
N ASP A 76 -3.80 2.78 14.95
CA ASP A 76 -2.53 2.30 15.53
C ASP A 76 -2.16 0.90 15.00
N VAL A 77 -2.05 0.78 13.68
CA VAL A 77 -1.73 -0.45 12.96
C VAL A 77 -0.80 -0.11 11.80
N PRO A 78 0.34 -0.83 11.62
CA PRO A 78 1.23 -0.60 10.49
C PRO A 78 0.54 -0.77 9.13
N ILE A 79 0.79 0.15 8.19
CA ILE A 79 0.18 0.18 6.85
C ILE A 79 1.27 0.12 5.78
N LEU A 80 1.15 -0.81 4.84
CA LEU A 80 1.95 -0.87 3.62
C LEU A 80 1.06 -0.57 2.41
N GLY A 81 1.30 0.55 1.74
CA GLY A 81 0.66 0.89 0.47
C GLY A 81 1.45 0.42 -0.74
N VAL A 82 0.84 -0.33 -1.65
CA VAL A 82 1.46 -0.82 -2.88
C VAL A 82 0.85 -0.12 -4.09
N CYS A 83 1.66 0.61 -4.88
CA CYS A 83 1.19 1.36 -6.05
C CYS A 83 -0.02 2.25 -5.71
N TYR A 84 -1.22 1.94 -6.21
CA TYR A 84 -2.45 2.67 -5.90
C TYR A 84 -2.69 2.84 -4.39
N GLY A 85 -2.44 1.80 -3.58
CA GLY A 85 -2.55 1.87 -2.13
C GLY A 85 -1.61 2.91 -1.51
N MET A 86 -0.43 3.16 -2.09
CA MET A 86 0.49 4.22 -1.65
C MET A 86 -0.10 5.61 -1.90
N TYR A 87 -0.81 5.81 -3.01
CA TYR A 87 -1.49 7.08 -3.30
C TYR A 87 -2.61 7.35 -2.32
N LEU A 88 -3.37 6.33 -1.96
CA LEU A 88 -4.43 6.46 -0.96
C LEU A 88 -3.88 6.83 0.42
N VAL A 89 -2.76 6.23 0.83
CA VAL A 89 -2.06 6.64 2.08
C VAL A 89 -1.60 8.09 1.98
N ALA A 90 -1.01 8.49 0.86
CA ALA A 90 -0.53 9.86 0.67
C ALA A 90 -1.69 10.87 0.74
N LEU A 91 -2.82 10.60 0.08
CA LEU A 91 -4.01 11.47 0.10
C LEU A 91 -4.65 11.51 1.49
N ALA A 92 -4.84 10.36 2.15
CA ALA A 92 -5.43 10.29 3.48
C ALA A 92 -4.57 11.00 4.54
N GLY A 93 -3.25 11.01 4.38
CA GLY A 93 -2.31 11.74 5.24
C GLY A 93 -2.15 13.24 4.92
N GLY A 94 -2.95 13.81 4.00
CA GLY A 94 -2.86 15.23 3.63
C GLY A 94 -1.75 15.58 2.61
N GLY A 95 -1.13 14.57 2.00
CA GLY A 95 -0.23 14.72 0.87
C GLY A 95 -0.95 15.15 -0.42
N ALA A 96 -0.27 15.04 -1.55
CA ALA A 96 -0.84 15.31 -2.87
C ALA A 96 -0.38 14.27 -3.89
N VAL A 97 -1.30 13.89 -4.77
CA VAL A 97 -1.07 12.99 -5.90
C VAL A 97 -1.50 13.72 -7.16
N GLU A 98 -0.77 13.59 -8.25
CA GLU A 98 -1.15 14.16 -9.54
C GLU A 98 -1.24 13.05 -10.58
N ALA A 99 -2.21 13.16 -11.48
CA ALA A 99 -2.27 12.29 -12.64
C ALA A 99 -1.04 12.55 -13.51
N SER A 100 -0.26 11.51 -13.80
CA SER A 100 0.81 11.60 -14.79
C SER A 100 0.26 11.19 -16.15
N GLY A 101 0.59 11.96 -17.20
CA GLY A 101 0.34 11.53 -18.58
C GLY A 101 1.23 10.35 -18.99
N GLU A 102 2.32 10.11 -18.25
CA GLU A 102 3.25 9.02 -18.45
C GLU A 102 2.91 7.88 -17.49
N ARG A 103 2.60 6.70 -18.05
CA ARG A 103 2.38 5.48 -17.27
C ARG A 103 3.66 4.66 -17.24
N GLU A 104 4.19 4.43 -16.04
CA GLU A 104 5.36 3.58 -15.84
C GLU A 104 4.91 2.14 -15.58
N TYR A 105 4.99 1.32 -16.62
CA TYR A 105 4.78 -0.11 -16.54
C TYR A 105 6.04 -0.84 -16.95
N GLY A 106 6.64 -1.57 -16.01
CA GLY A 106 7.74 -2.47 -16.30
C GLY A 106 8.89 -2.37 -15.32
N ARG A 107 10.01 -2.93 -15.75
CA ARG A 107 11.21 -3.02 -14.93
C ARG A 107 11.87 -1.64 -14.80
N ALA A 108 12.17 -1.27 -13.57
CA ALA A 108 12.99 -0.11 -13.23
C ALA A 108 14.09 -0.51 -12.24
N GLU A 109 15.05 0.38 -12.02
CA GLU A 109 16.00 0.28 -10.91
C GLU A 109 15.63 1.30 -9.84
N LEU A 110 15.43 0.81 -8.61
CA LEU A 110 15.26 1.65 -7.43
C LEU A 110 16.61 1.74 -6.73
N GLN A 111 17.04 2.96 -6.37
CA GLN A 111 18.16 3.17 -5.48
C GLN A 111 17.64 3.30 -4.04
N VAL A 112 18.08 2.40 -3.15
CA VAL A 112 17.75 2.45 -1.72
C VAL A 112 18.52 3.61 -1.09
N GLN A 113 17.83 4.61 -0.52
CA GLN A 113 18.48 5.75 0.14
C GLN A 113 18.92 5.40 1.55
N ASP A 114 18.04 4.76 2.32
CA ASP A 114 18.32 4.27 3.66
C ASP A 114 17.97 2.78 3.78
N GLY A 115 18.88 2.02 4.36
CA GLY A 115 18.77 0.57 4.55
C GLY A 115 18.10 0.17 5.87
N THR A 116 17.19 1.02 6.39
CA THR A 116 16.48 0.78 7.64
C THR A 116 14.98 0.54 7.42
N GLY A 117 14.25 0.17 8.47
CA GLY A 117 12.81 -0.03 8.41
C GLY A 117 12.39 -1.06 7.37
N LEU A 118 11.59 -0.64 6.40
CA LEU A 118 11.09 -1.48 5.30
C LEU A 118 12.23 -2.02 4.41
N PHE A 119 13.32 -1.28 4.26
CA PHE A 119 14.47 -1.63 3.44
C PHE A 119 15.62 -2.26 4.24
N ALA A 120 15.35 -2.71 5.47
CA ALA A 120 16.32 -3.44 6.27
C ALA A 120 16.87 -4.65 5.51
N GLY A 121 18.21 -4.71 5.40
CA GLY A 121 18.94 -5.76 4.68
C GLY A 121 19.56 -5.30 3.36
N PHE A 122 19.23 -4.11 2.86
CA PHE A 122 19.90 -3.47 1.72
C PHE A 122 20.94 -2.44 2.20
N ALA A 123 21.99 -2.23 1.42
CA ALA A 123 22.96 -1.17 1.68
C ALA A 123 22.45 0.20 1.18
N PRO A 124 22.73 1.31 1.88
CA PRO A 124 22.51 2.65 1.34
C PRO A 124 23.22 2.82 -0.02
N GLY A 125 22.49 3.31 -1.01
CA GLY A 125 22.95 3.46 -2.39
C GLY A 125 22.83 2.20 -3.26
N GLU A 126 22.44 1.05 -2.70
CA GLU A 126 22.22 -0.19 -3.44
C GLU A 126 21.09 -0.01 -4.46
N ARG A 127 21.28 -0.58 -5.66
CA ARG A 127 20.30 -0.55 -6.73
C ARG A 127 19.63 -1.91 -6.85
N ILE A 128 18.31 -1.92 -6.74
CA ILE A 128 17.51 -3.14 -6.79
C ILE A 128 16.52 -3.08 -7.96
N PRO A 129 16.32 -4.20 -8.68
CA PRO A 129 15.31 -4.27 -9.72
C PRO A 129 13.91 -4.27 -9.09
N VAL A 130 13.06 -3.35 -9.56
CA VAL A 130 11.66 -3.25 -9.14
C VAL A 130 10.74 -3.32 -10.35
N TRP A 131 9.46 -3.62 -10.10
CA TRP A 131 8.42 -3.61 -11.11
C TRP A 131 7.46 -2.47 -10.86
N MET A 132 7.55 -1.42 -11.67
CA MET A 132 6.67 -0.25 -11.61
C MET A 132 5.37 -0.56 -12.34
N SER A 133 4.24 -0.15 -11.76
CA SER A 133 2.92 -0.41 -12.34
C SER A 133 1.92 0.67 -11.96
N HIS A 134 2.20 1.92 -12.36
CA HIS A 134 1.32 3.02 -11.99
C HIS A 134 1.36 4.20 -12.97
N GLY A 135 0.28 4.99 -12.93
CA GLY A 135 0.08 6.16 -13.79
C GLY A 135 -0.04 7.49 -13.06
N ASP A 136 -0.13 7.50 -11.73
CA ASP A 136 -0.13 8.75 -10.95
C ASP A 136 1.22 8.95 -10.27
N ARG A 137 1.43 10.12 -9.67
CA ARG A 137 2.65 10.42 -8.91
C ARG A 137 2.32 11.17 -7.64
N VAL A 138 2.92 10.76 -6.52
CA VAL A 138 2.90 11.56 -5.29
C VAL A 138 3.77 12.80 -5.49
N THR A 139 3.18 13.99 -5.41
CA THR A 139 3.89 15.27 -5.55
C THR A 139 4.14 15.98 -4.23
N ARG A 140 3.41 15.60 -3.17
CA ARG A 140 3.66 16.05 -1.81
C ARG A 140 3.47 14.88 -0.84
N LEU A 141 4.48 14.64 -0.01
CA LEU A 141 4.39 13.65 1.06
C LEU A 141 3.48 14.16 2.19
N PRO A 142 2.77 13.26 2.89
CA PRO A 142 2.15 13.57 4.18
C PRO A 142 3.17 14.09 5.20
N GLU A 143 2.68 14.79 6.22
CA GLU A 143 3.51 15.18 7.36
C GLU A 143 4.07 13.93 8.07
N GLY A 144 5.35 13.96 8.45
CA GLY A 144 6.02 12.84 9.13
C GLY A 144 6.55 11.73 8.21
N PHE A 145 6.31 11.81 6.90
CA PHE A 145 6.86 10.86 5.92
C PHE A 145 8.20 11.36 5.34
N SER A 146 9.04 10.43 4.92
CA SER A 146 10.34 10.70 4.29
C SER A 146 10.51 9.89 3.01
N LEU A 147 11.43 10.34 2.16
CA LEU A 147 11.94 9.60 1.00
C LEU A 147 13.06 8.62 1.40
#